data_AF-B9WGR1-F1
#
_entry.id   AF-B9WGR1-F1
#
_cell.length_a   1.000
_cell.length_b   1.000
_cell.length_c   1.000
_cell.angle_alpha   90.00
_cell.angle_beta   90.00
_cell.angle_gamma   90.00
#
_symmetry.space_group_name_H-M   'P 1'
#
loop_
_entity.id
_entity.type
_entity.pdbx_description
1 polymer ?
#
loop_
_entity_poly.entity_id
_entity_poly.type
_entity_poly.pdbx_seq_one_letter_code
_entity_poly.pdbx_strand_id
1 'polypeptide(L)'
;MFKKFTREDVHSRSNIKSSVQRGLKSKFVGVYPDIEQGIDNLIPKKSQVVVVKCEDKIQLYAVEQNDEQDIVMFQHFSDDLVPTLKTVHKYPDCFPRVQVDRGAIKFVLGGANIMCPGLTSPGAKLPEQNLEKDTIVTVYAEGKENALAVGKLLMSTDEIKSKNKGIGIELLHYLGDGLWNYQE
;
A
#
# COMPACT_ATOMS: atom_id res chain seq x y z
N MET A 1 -3.68 1.90 9.42
CA MET A 1 -2.74 3.00 9.75
C MET A 1 -3.41 4.37 9.67
N PHE A 2 -4.00 4.78 8.55
CA PHE A 2 -4.43 6.18 8.31
C PHE A 2 -5.90 6.52 8.63
N LYS A 3 -6.61 5.72 9.44
CA LYS A 3 -8.05 5.89 9.67
C LYS A 3 -8.43 7.28 10.24
N LYS A 4 -7.61 7.82 11.13
CA LYS A 4 -7.79 9.15 11.73
C LYS A 4 -6.78 10.18 11.22
N PHE A 5 -6.05 9.86 10.16
CA PHE A 5 -4.99 10.73 9.67
C PHE A 5 -5.56 12.04 9.14
N THR A 6 -4.98 13.16 9.55
CA THR A 6 -5.35 14.52 9.16
C THR A 6 -4.10 15.36 8.87
N ARG A 7 -4.31 16.61 8.49
CA ARG A 7 -3.21 17.58 8.28
C ARG A 7 -2.45 17.91 9.58
N GLU A 8 -3.07 17.75 10.74
CA GLU A 8 -2.44 18.03 12.05
C GLU A 8 -1.33 17.02 12.38
N ASP A 9 -1.40 15.83 11.81
CA ASP A 9 -0.41 14.77 12.03
C ASP A 9 0.89 15.01 11.24
N VAL A 10 0.96 16.06 10.41
CA VAL A 10 2.15 16.40 9.62
C VAL A 10 3.08 17.30 10.44
N HIS A 11 4.31 16.84 10.68
CA HIS A 11 5.30 17.57 11.48
C HIS A 11 6.27 18.40 10.64
N SER A 12 6.76 17.86 9.53
CA SER A 12 7.74 18.56 8.68
C SER A 12 7.77 18.02 7.27
N ARG A 13 8.26 18.84 6.35
CA ARG A 13 8.48 18.51 4.95
C ARG A 13 9.92 18.82 4.57
N SER A 14 10.54 17.96 3.78
CA SER A 14 11.88 18.21 3.29
C SER A 14 12.11 17.60 1.91
N ASN A 15 12.78 18.37 1.05
CA ASN A 15 13.19 17.92 -0.27
C ASN A 15 14.27 16.84 -0.15
N ILE A 16 14.08 15.71 -0.81
CA ILE A 16 15.12 14.69 -0.87
C ILE A 16 16.09 14.98 -2.01
N LYS A 17 17.38 14.71 -1.78
CA LYS A 17 18.44 14.88 -2.78
C LYS A 17 18.26 13.85 -3.90
N SER A 18 18.70 14.16 -5.12
CA SER A 18 18.60 13.25 -6.27
C SER A 18 19.28 11.88 -6.04
N SER A 19 20.34 11.82 -5.23
CA SER A 19 20.96 10.53 -4.85
C SER A 19 20.03 9.66 -4.01
N VAL A 20 19.35 10.26 -3.02
CA VAL A 20 18.36 9.58 -2.17
C VAL A 20 17.15 9.15 -2.99
N GLN A 21 16.69 10.00 -3.91
CA GLN A 21 15.60 9.66 -4.85
C GLN A 21 15.94 8.43 -5.71
N ARG A 22 17.18 8.31 -6.20
CA ARG A 22 17.62 7.09 -6.93
C ARG A 22 17.63 5.86 -6.03
N GLY A 23 18.10 6.00 -4.78
CA GLY A 23 18.04 4.95 -3.78
C GLY A 23 16.60 4.51 -3.48
N LEU A 24 15.68 5.46 -3.36
CA LEU A 24 14.25 5.20 -3.13
C LEU A 24 13.64 4.39 -4.29
N LYS A 25 13.90 4.79 -5.53
CA LYS A 25 13.48 4.02 -6.73
C LYS A 25 14.02 2.59 -6.70
N SER A 26 15.31 2.45 -6.44
CA SER A 26 15.96 1.13 -6.40
C SER A 26 15.38 0.25 -5.29
N LYS A 27 15.10 0.82 -4.11
CA LYS A 27 14.45 0.09 -3.01
C LYS A 27 13.03 -0.33 -3.41
N PHE A 28 12.26 0.57 -4.02
CA PHE A 28 10.88 0.30 -4.43
C PHE A 28 10.80 -0.79 -5.50
N VAL A 29 11.64 -0.71 -6.54
CA VAL A 29 11.75 -1.76 -7.59
C VAL A 29 12.27 -3.07 -7.00
N GLY A 30 13.18 -3.03 -6.02
CA GLY A 30 13.65 -4.23 -5.33
C GLY A 30 12.54 -4.99 -4.60
N VAL A 31 11.54 -4.27 -4.06
CA VAL A 31 10.36 -4.87 -3.41
C VAL A 31 9.29 -5.24 -4.43
N TYR A 32 9.11 -4.45 -5.49
CA TYR A 32 8.10 -4.65 -6.53
C TYR A 32 8.75 -4.66 -7.92
N PRO A 33 9.36 -5.77 -8.37
CA PRO A 33 10.12 -5.80 -9.63
C PRO A 33 9.31 -5.38 -10.86
N ASP A 34 8.02 -5.74 -10.89
CA ASP A 34 7.14 -5.48 -12.03
C ASP A 34 6.85 -3.97 -12.25
N ILE A 35 7.17 -3.10 -11.27
CA ILE A 35 7.05 -1.64 -11.45
C ILE A 35 8.22 -1.03 -12.22
N GLU A 36 9.30 -1.78 -12.51
CA GLU A 36 10.53 -1.24 -13.09
C GLU A 36 10.29 -0.43 -14.37
N GLN A 37 9.38 -0.89 -15.24
CA GLN A 37 9.05 -0.18 -16.47
C GLN A 37 8.24 1.11 -16.23
N GLY A 38 7.48 1.17 -15.13
CA GLY A 38 6.65 2.30 -14.73
C GLY A 38 7.32 3.29 -13.76
N ILE A 39 8.48 2.95 -13.19
CA ILE A 39 9.08 3.72 -12.08
C ILE A 39 9.47 5.14 -12.49
N ASP A 40 9.93 5.35 -13.72
CA ASP A 40 10.29 6.67 -14.24
C ASP A 40 9.05 7.52 -14.57
N ASN A 41 7.88 6.92 -14.72
CA ASN A 41 6.59 7.62 -14.84
C ASN A 41 5.99 7.94 -13.46
N LEU A 42 6.21 7.07 -12.48
CA LEU A 42 5.78 7.30 -11.09
C LEU A 42 6.63 8.37 -10.41
N ILE A 43 7.95 8.29 -10.57
CA ILE A 43 8.91 9.26 -10.03
C ILE A 43 9.81 9.73 -11.18
N PRO A 44 9.46 10.79 -11.93
CA PRO A 44 10.30 11.30 -13.00
C PRO A 44 11.71 11.72 -12.53
N LYS A 45 12.69 11.62 -13.43
CA LYS A 45 14.08 11.99 -13.10
C LYS A 45 14.26 13.48 -12.77
N LYS A 46 13.38 14.33 -13.29
CA LYS A 46 13.40 15.79 -13.10
C LYS A 46 12.43 16.28 -12.03
N SER A 47 11.54 15.43 -11.52
CA SER A 47 10.59 15.83 -10.48
C SER A 47 11.30 16.02 -9.14
N GLN A 48 10.83 16.99 -8.36
CA GLN A 48 11.20 17.10 -6.96
C GLN A 48 10.42 16.03 -6.16
N VAL A 49 11.12 15.37 -5.24
CA VAL A 49 10.48 14.46 -4.29
C VAL A 49 10.59 15.07 -2.89
N VAL A 50 9.48 15.09 -2.18
CA VAL A 50 9.36 15.62 -0.83
C VAL A 50 9.05 14.46 0.11
N VAL A 51 9.82 14.36 1.19
CA VAL A 51 9.43 13.50 2.31
C VAL A 51 8.63 14.32 3.31
N VAL A 52 7.40 13.89 3.57
CA VAL A 52 6.50 14.44 4.58
C VAL A 52 6.59 13.53 5.80
N LYS A 53 7.10 14.07 6.92
CA LYS A 53 7.22 13.35 8.18
C LYS A 53 5.98 13.61 9.01
N CYS A 54 5.35 12.53 9.45
CA CYS A 54 4.12 12.55 10.20
C CYS A 54 4.29 11.97 11.61
N GLU A 55 3.22 12.01 12.39
CA GLU A 55 3.08 11.28 13.65
C GLU A 55 3.31 9.77 13.44
N ASP A 56 3.57 9.04 14.53
CA ASP A 56 3.85 7.60 14.53
C ASP A 56 5.02 7.17 13.62
N LYS A 57 5.97 8.07 13.37
CA LYS A 57 7.15 7.83 12.51
C LYS A 57 6.77 7.39 11.10
N ILE A 58 5.61 7.85 10.62
CA ILE A 58 5.19 7.68 9.24
C ILE A 58 5.94 8.69 8.36
N GLN A 59 6.40 8.24 7.21
CA GLN A 59 7.00 9.06 6.17
C GLN A 59 6.21 8.86 4.88
N LEU A 60 5.66 9.94 4.34
CA LEU A 60 4.99 9.95 3.04
C LEU A 60 5.97 10.50 2.00
N TYR A 61 6.06 9.87 0.85
CA TYR A 61 6.90 10.33 -0.25
C TYR A 61 6.00 10.92 -1.33
N ALA A 62 6.08 12.23 -1.48
CA ALA A 62 5.31 12.99 -2.44
C ALA A 62 6.18 13.38 -3.65
N VAL A 63 5.61 13.29 -4.84
CA VAL A 63 6.26 13.65 -6.10
C VAL A 63 5.56 14.89 -6.65
N GLU A 64 6.33 15.95 -6.87
CA GLU A 64 5.82 17.18 -7.49
C GLU A 64 5.89 17.06 -9.02
N GLN A 65 4.74 17.14 -9.69
CA GLN A 65 4.61 17.16 -11.14
C GLN A 65 3.50 18.11 -11.57
N ASN A 66 3.77 18.98 -12.54
CA ASN A 66 2.76 19.88 -13.12
C ASN A 66 1.97 20.69 -12.06
N ASP A 67 2.66 21.20 -11.04
CA ASP A 67 2.09 21.92 -9.89
C ASP A 67 1.14 21.09 -9.00
N GLU A 68 1.06 19.77 -9.22
CA GLU A 68 0.37 18.82 -8.36
C GLU A 68 1.37 18.02 -7.52
N GLN A 69 0.97 17.68 -6.30
CA GLN A 69 1.78 16.89 -5.38
C GLN A 69 1.06 15.57 -5.06
N ASP A 70 1.58 14.49 -5.63
CA ASP A 70 1.02 13.16 -5.45
C ASP A 70 1.83 12.34 -4.45
N ILE A 71 1.17 11.83 -3.41
CA ILE A 71 1.77 10.85 -2.51
C ILE A 71 1.78 9.49 -3.20
N VAL A 72 2.98 9.03 -3.57
CA VAL A 72 3.17 7.81 -4.36
C VAL A 72 3.43 6.57 -3.50
N MET A 73 4.04 6.75 -2.33
CA MET A 73 4.34 5.67 -1.39
C MET A 73 4.52 6.22 0.02
N PHE A 74 4.47 5.34 1.01
CA PHE A 74 4.74 5.66 2.39
C PHE A 74 5.60 4.58 3.04
N GLN A 75 6.11 4.90 4.21
CA GLN A 75 6.92 4.01 5.03
C GLN A 75 6.60 4.26 6.50
N HIS A 76 6.56 3.20 7.29
CA HIS A 76 6.47 3.27 8.74
C HIS A 76 7.82 2.85 9.33
N PHE A 77 8.45 3.72 10.13
CA PHE A 77 9.83 3.52 10.60
C PHE A 77 10.82 3.19 9.47
N SER A 78 11.40 1.98 9.51
CA SER A 78 12.40 1.47 8.58
C SER A 78 11.87 0.27 7.79
N ASP A 79 10.56 0.03 7.85
CA ASP A 79 9.88 -1.07 7.16
C ASP A 79 10.02 -0.92 5.63
N ASP A 80 9.47 -1.87 4.88
CA ASP A 80 9.41 -1.77 3.43
C ASP A 80 8.55 -0.60 2.95
N LEU A 81 8.83 -0.16 1.73
CA LEU A 81 8.05 0.90 1.09
C LEU A 81 6.69 0.34 0.68
N VAL A 82 5.63 1.07 1.03
CA VAL A 82 4.26 0.66 0.77
C VAL A 82 3.66 1.60 -0.28
N PRO A 83 3.13 1.10 -1.41
CA PRO A 83 2.46 1.95 -2.39
C PRO A 83 1.18 2.56 -1.80
N THR A 84 0.83 3.78 -2.20
CA THR A 84 -0.51 4.31 -1.94
C THR A 84 -1.52 3.63 -2.86
N LEU A 85 -2.82 3.69 -2.51
CA LEU A 85 -3.85 3.14 -3.38
C LEU A 85 -3.92 3.83 -4.75
N LYS A 86 -3.62 5.14 -4.81
CA LYS A 86 -3.51 5.87 -6.08
C LYS A 86 -2.42 5.27 -6.97
N THR A 87 -1.25 4.95 -6.41
CA THR A 87 -0.18 4.26 -7.13
C THR A 87 -0.60 2.87 -7.58
N VAL A 88 -1.23 2.10 -6.69
CA VAL A 88 -1.74 0.76 -7.04
C VAL A 88 -2.75 0.83 -8.18
N HIS A 89 -3.67 1.79 -8.17
CA HIS A 89 -4.67 1.94 -9.23
C HIS A 89 -4.07 2.36 -10.57
N LYS A 90 -2.95 3.09 -10.55
CA LYS A 90 -2.20 3.46 -11.77
C LYS A 90 -1.40 2.29 -12.36
N TYR A 91 -0.97 1.35 -11.51
CA TYR A 91 -0.14 0.20 -11.89
C TYR A 91 -0.64 -1.11 -11.24
N PRO A 92 -1.88 -1.54 -11.53
CA PRO A 92 -2.56 -2.61 -10.79
C PRO A 92 -1.88 -3.98 -10.87
N ASP A 93 -1.15 -4.22 -11.96
CA ASP A 93 -0.50 -5.51 -12.22
C ASP A 93 0.91 -5.60 -11.61
N CYS A 94 1.41 -4.54 -10.99
CA CYS A 94 2.78 -4.46 -10.47
C CYS A 94 2.91 -4.90 -9.00
N PHE A 95 1.83 -5.33 -8.35
CA PHE A 95 1.79 -5.59 -6.92
C PHE A 95 1.15 -6.94 -6.58
N PRO A 96 1.63 -7.64 -5.53
CA PRO A 96 1.01 -8.87 -5.07
C PRO A 96 -0.47 -8.65 -4.73
N ARG A 97 -1.34 -9.47 -5.32
CA ARG A 97 -2.79 -9.32 -5.24
C ARG A 97 -3.43 -10.42 -4.41
N VAL A 98 -4.33 -10.02 -3.51
CA VAL A 98 -5.27 -10.91 -2.83
C VAL A 98 -6.70 -10.42 -3.03
N GLN A 99 -7.67 -11.34 -2.98
CA GLN A 99 -9.08 -11.02 -3.10
C GLN A 99 -9.84 -11.51 -1.87
N VAL A 100 -10.62 -10.63 -1.26
CA VAL A 100 -11.59 -10.97 -0.22
C VAL A 100 -12.98 -11.16 -0.82
N ASP A 101 -13.84 -11.87 -0.10
CA ASP A 101 -15.26 -11.95 -0.45
C ASP A 101 -16.00 -10.61 -0.32
N ARG A 102 -17.22 -10.57 -0.87
CA ARG A 102 -18.09 -9.38 -0.80
C ARG A 102 -18.46 -8.97 0.62
N GLY A 103 -18.57 -9.91 1.55
CA GLY A 103 -18.94 -9.65 2.94
C GLY A 103 -17.87 -8.87 3.71
N ALA A 104 -16.61 -9.04 3.35
CA ALA A 104 -15.47 -8.33 3.95
C ALA A 104 -15.40 -6.84 3.57
N ILE A 105 -15.96 -6.44 2.41
CA ILE A 105 -15.80 -5.10 1.83
C ILE A 105 -16.08 -3.99 2.86
N LYS A 106 -17.24 -4.03 3.52
CA LYS A 106 -17.65 -2.97 4.46
C LYS A 106 -16.67 -2.83 5.64
N PHE A 107 -16.07 -3.93 6.07
CA PHE A 107 -15.18 -3.96 7.22
C PHE A 107 -13.78 -3.47 6.84
N VAL A 108 -13.29 -3.86 5.66
CA VAL A 108 -12.03 -3.34 5.09
C VAL A 108 -12.10 -1.83 4.93
N LEU A 109 -13.18 -1.32 4.31
CA LEU A 109 -13.42 0.12 4.17
C LEU A 109 -13.75 0.82 5.51
N GLY A 110 -14.01 0.06 6.56
CA GLY A 110 -14.12 0.57 7.94
C GLY A 110 -12.78 0.60 8.69
N GLY A 111 -11.68 0.18 8.05
CA GLY A 111 -10.35 0.14 8.65
C GLY A 111 -10.03 -1.12 9.44
N ALA A 112 -10.79 -2.21 9.27
CA ALA A 112 -10.57 -3.46 9.99
C ALA A 112 -9.52 -4.36 9.31
N ASN A 113 -8.77 -5.11 10.11
CA ASN A 113 -7.89 -6.17 9.62
C ASN A 113 -8.69 -7.30 8.94
N ILE A 114 -8.03 -8.04 8.07
CA ILE A 114 -8.67 -9.12 7.30
C ILE A 114 -8.38 -10.44 7.98
N MET A 115 -9.46 -11.14 8.33
CA MET A 115 -9.41 -12.44 8.98
C MET A 115 -9.20 -13.55 7.94
N CYS A 116 -8.51 -14.62 8.32
CA CYS A 116 -8.25 -15.75 7.41
C CYS A 116 -9.51 -16.32 6.73
N PRO A 117 -10.67 -16.46 7.41
CA PRO A 117 -11.91 -16.91 6.76
C PRO A 117 -12.39 -16.02 5.61
N GLY A 118 -12.08 -14.71 5.64
CA GLY A 118 -12.40 -13.79 4.55
C GLY A 118 -11.47 -13.90 3.34
N LEU A 119 -10.40 -14.70 3.45
CA LEU A 119 -9.41 -14.97 2.41
C LEU A 119 -9.49 -16.39 1.85
N THR A 120 -10.31 -17.26 2.47
CA THR A 120 -10.48 -18.67 2.11
C THR A 120 -11.94 -19.03 1.77
N SER A 121 -12.84 -18.05 1.81
CA SER A 121 -14.24 -18.21 1.42
C SER A 121 -14.39 -18.40 -0.11
N PRO A 122 -15.54 -18.88 -0.62
CA PRO A 122 -15.72 -19.15 -2.05
C PRO A 122 -15.51 -17.93 -2.98
N GLY A 123 -15.75 -16.71 -2.47
CA GLY A 123 -15.53 -15.46 -3.20
C GLY A 123 -14.11 -14.90 -3.03
N ALA A 124 -13.29 -15.46 -2.15
CA ALA A 124 -11.93 -15.04 -1.92
C ALA A 124 -10.96 -15.75 -2.88
N LYS A 125 -9.84 -15.10 -3.18
CA LYS A 125 -8.76 -15.67 -4.00
C LYS A 125 -7.41 -15.24 -3.44
N LEU A 126 -6.61 -16.22 -3.05
CA LEU A 126 -5.20 -16.05 -2.74
C LEU A 126 -4.37 -16.47 -3.97
N PRO A 127 -3.18 -15.91 -4.15
CA PRO A 127 -2.28 -16.34 -5.22
C PRO A 127 -1.93 -17.82 -5.08
N GLU A 128 -1.60 -18.44 -6.23
CA GLU A 128 -1.15 -19.84 -6.28
C GLU A 128 0.24 -19.97 -5.63
N GLN A 129 1.14 -19.05 -5.93
CA GLN A 129 2.43 -18.95 -5.28
C GLN A 129 2.28 -18.53 -3.82
N ASN A 130 3.03 -19.18 -2.93
CA ASN A 130 3.08 -18.77 -1.53
C ASN A 130 3.71 -17.39 -1.39
N LEU A 131 2.99 -16.46 -0.79
CA LEU A 131 3.56 -15.21 -0.30
C LEU A 131 3.91 -15.37 1.18
N GLU A 132 5.13 -14.97 1.52
CA GLU A 132 5.64 -15.07 2.89
C GLU A 132 4.99 -14.05 3.82
N LYS A 133 5.07 -14.32 5.12
CA LYS A 133 4.72 -13.35 6.16
C LYS A 133 5.50 -12.04 5.95
N ASP A 134 4.90 -10.93 6.35
CA ASP A 134 5.40 -9.55 6.22
C ASP A 134 5.42 -9.00 4.78
N THR A 135 5.05 -9.80 3.78
CA THR A 135 4.84 -9.31 2.40
C THR A 135 3.70 -8.30 2.35
N ILE A 136 3.93 -7.18 1.65
CA ILE A 136 2.90 -6.19 1.34
C ILE A 136 2.02 -6.69 0.20
N VAL A 137 0.70 -6.62 0.40
CA VAL A 137 -0.31 -7.09 -0.55
C VAL A 137 -1.36 -6.02 -0.82
N THR A 138 -1.88 -6.03 -2.03
CA THR A 138 -3.02 -5.24 -2.47
C THR A 138 -4.29 -6.07 -2.33
N VAL A 139 -5.31 -5.48 -1.72
CA VAL A 139 -6.56 -6.17 -1.36
C VAL A 139 -7.65 -5.73 -2.31
N TYR A 140 -8.14 -6.68 -3.11
CA TYR A 140 -9.29 -6.53 -4.00
C TYR A 140 -10.50 -7.22 -3.39
N ALA A 141 -11.68 -6.97 -3.92
CA ALA A 141 -12.87 -7.71 -3.57
C ALA A 141 -13.53 -8.35 -4.78
N GLU A 142 -14.25 -9.43 -4.51
CA GLU A 142 -15.05 -10.12 -5.52
C GLU A 142 -15.99 -9.15 -6.26
N GLY A 143 -15.83 -9.07 -7.58
CA GLY A 143 -16.61 -8.19 -8.45
C GLY A 143 -16.19 -6.73 -8.43
N LYS A 144 -14.99 -6.41 -7.93
CA LYS A 144 -14.38 -5.07 -7.99
C LYS A 144 -13.07 -5.10 -8.77
N GLU A 145 -12.90 -4.13 -9.65
CA GLU A 145 -11.71 -4.00 -10.51
C GLU A 145 -10.56 -3.30 -9.80
N ASN A 146 -10.85 -2.34 -8.92
CA ASN A 146 -9.84 -1.57 -8.20
C ASN A 146 -9.56 -2.14 -6.81
N ALA A 147 -8.32 -1.98 -6.34
CA ALA A 147 -7.93 -2.32 -4.98
C ALA A 147 -8.71 -1.48 -3.97
N LEU A 148 -9.18 -2.11 -2.90
CA LEU A 148 -9.85 -1.45 -1.78
C LEU A 148 -8.88 -1.04 -0.68
N ALA A 149 -7.76 -1.75 -0.57
CA ALA A 149 -6.77 -1.52 0.47
C ALA A 149 -5.39 -2.05 0.10
N VAL A 150 -4.40 -1.62 0.89
CA VAL A 150 -3.06 -2.18 0.97
C VAL A 150 -2.85 -2.68 2.40
N GLY A 151 -2.30 -3.87 2.54
CA GLY A 151 -2.09 -4.52 3.82
C GLY A 151 -0.77 -5.28 3.87
N LYS A 152 -0.44 -5.80 5.06
CA LYS A 152 0.73 -6.64 5.30
C LYS A 152 0.29 -8.01 5.80
N LEU A 153 0.85 -9.07 5.22
CA LEU A 153 0.57 -10.44 5.67
C LEU A 153 1.12 -10.66 7.09
N LEU A 154 0.29 -11.16 8.00
CA LEU A 154 0.72 -11.56 9.35
C LEU A 154 1.08 -13.05 9.45
N MET A 155 0.81 -13.81 8.39
CA MET A 155 1.13 -15.21 8.18
C MET A 155 1.22 -15.48 6.67
N SER A 156 1.93 -16.53 6.25
CA SER A 156 2.05 -16.83 4.81
C SER A 156 0.70 -17.22 4.20
N THR A 157 0.54 -17.09 2.88
CA THR A 157 -0.72 -17.46 2.22
C THR A 157 -1.07 -18.93 2.38
N ASP A 158 -0.07 -19.82 2.48
CA ASP A 158 -0.30 -21.25 2.75
C ASP A 158 -0.72 -21.51 4.19
N GLU A 159 -0.20 -20.74 5.16
CA GLU A 159 -0.69 -20.77 6.53
C GLU A 159 -2.13 -20.26 6.65
N ILE A 160 -2.50 -19.23 5.88
CA ILE A 160 -3.89 -18.72 5.82
C ILE A 160 -4.83 -19.81 5.33
N LYS A 161 -4.48 -20.48 4.21
CA LYS A 161 -5.26 -21.58 3.62
C LYS A 161 -5.43 -22.74 4.59
N SER A 162 -4.35 -23.14 5.27
CA SER A 162 -4.34 -24.33 6.14
C SER A 162 -4.95 -24.10 7.52
N LYS A 163 -4.62 -23.00 8.22
CA LYS A 163 -5.10 -22.72 9.59
C LYS A 163 -6.51 -22.15 9.60
N ASN A 164 -6.85 -21.34 8.60
CA ASN A 164 -8.13 -20.66 8.45
C ASN A 164 -8.67 -19.96 9.73
N LYS A 165 -7.76 -19.40 10.55
CA LYS A 165 -8.11 -18.76 11.83
C LYS A 165 -7.15 -17.63 12.15
N GLY A 166 -7.68 -16.58 12.77
CA GLY A 166 -6.91 -15.40 13.18
C GLY A 166 -6.86 -14.32 12.10
N ILE A 167 -5.98 -13.34 12.32
CA ILE A 167 -5.77 -12.21 11.40
C ILE A 167 -4.77 -12.64 10.33
N GLY A 168 -5.19 -12.67 9.07
CA GLY A 168 -4.32 -12.99 7.94
C GLY A 168 -3.55 -11.77 7.44
N ILE A 169 -4.22 -10.62 7.35
CA ILE A 169 -3.65 -9.36 6.85
C ILE A 169 -3.93 -8.22 7.83
N GLU A 170 -2.88 -7.52 8.21
CA GLU A 170 -2.94 -6.22 8.88
C GLU A 170 -3.23 -5.11 7.86
N LEU A 171 -4.25 -4.29 8.11
CA LEU A 171 -4.66 -3.23 7.20
C LEU A 171 -3.80 -1.96 7.39
N LEU A 172 -3.11 -1.55 6.33
CA LEU A 172 -2.26 -0.35 6.36
C LEU A 172 -3.03 0.87 5.85
N HIS A 173 -3.53 0.81 4.63
CA HIS A 173 -4.17 1.91 3.92
C HIS A 173 -5.41 1.41 3.17
N TYR A 174 -6.51 2.15 3.17
CA TYR A 174 -7.75 1.75 2.50
C TYR A 174 -8.49 2.93 1.85
N LEU A 175 -9.37 2.62 0.90
CA LEU A 175 -10.19 3.61 0.20
C LEU A 175 -11.04 4.41 1.18
N GLY A 176 -10.92 5.74 1.13
CA GLY A 176 -11.65 6.65 2.01
C GLY A 176 -11.02 6.85 3.39
N ASP A 177 -9.83 6.32 3.65
CA ASP A 177 -9.08 6.68 4.86
C ASP A 177 -8.47 8.09 4.76
N GLY A 178 -7.81 8.53 5.83
CA GLY A 178 -7.22 9.86 5.91
C GLY A 178 -6.15 10.11 4.85
N LEU A 179 -5.36 9.10 4.46
CA LEU A 179 -4.36 9.23 3.40
C LEU A 179 -4.99 9.28 2.01
N TRP A 180 -6.06 8.51 1.77
CA TRP A 180 -6.81 8.56 0.50
C TRP A 180 -7.42 9.94 0.26
N ASN A 181 -8.03 10.50 1.30
CA ASN A 181 -8.64 11.83 1.27
C ASN A 181 -7.62 12.96 1.46
N TYR A 182 -6.36 12.63 1.72
CA TYR A 182 -5.31 13.64 1.84
C TYR A 182 -5.07 14.25 0.47
N GLN A 183 -5.50 15.50 0.36
CA GLN A 183 -5.14 16.41 -0.70
C GLN A 183 -4.39 17.56 -0.03
N GLU A 184 -3.28 17.98 -0.63
CA GLU A 184 -2.63 19.23 -0.23
C GLU A 184 -3.43 20.43 -0.73
#